data_AF-A0A367X7B0-F1
#
_entry.id   AF-A0A367X7B0-F1
#
_cell.length_a   1.000
_cell.length_b   1.000
_cell.length_c   1.000
_cell.angle_alpha   90.00
_cell.angle_beta   90.00
_cell.angle_gamma   90.00
#
_symmetry.space_group_name_H-M   'P 1'
#
loop_
_entity.id
_entity.type
_entity.pdbx_description
1 polymer ?
#
loop_
_entity_poly.entity_id
_entity_poly.type
_entity_poly.pdbx_seq_one_letter_code
_entity_poly.pdbx_strand_id
1 'polypeptide(L)'
;MRNGALITVIGLLAACSQKAETLKLSVTQFGTATEAAFDEYDAAYSTQFAAFPKSENAQRNEFVSNMAAFTGQVTPANIDTLLDPDAVKISPNIQDEWNATLRQLRSQYQQFVAIFDNIEAGSALGASAVTQSGPILEKLRAQLATITGDFARNPPKFLSRRSTLIAELNTIRKDDVNEPEAQNLYYQIWWQKWRDLIAAEKIMQTETLREFLTATKLGNSLQVQIDNYAKLDVAALLGAVEQGITLADHIHKLSPQELIAEGTGLVETATQ
;
A
#
# COMPACT_ATOMS: atom_id res chain seq x y z
N MET A 1 20.68 58.20 -6.22
CA MET A 1 19.67 57.13 -6.39
C MET A 1 20.38 55.82 -6.73
N ARG A 2 20.74 55.01 -5.73
CA ARG A 2 21.27 53.64 -5.85
C ARG A 2 21.31 53.11 -4.41
N ASN A 3 20.21 52.51 -3.96
CA ASN A 3 20.06 51.78 -2.68
C ASN A 3 18.65 51.13 -2.57
N GLY A 4 17.69 51.51 -3.42
CA GLY A 4 16.36 50.91 -3.46
C GLY A 4 16.23 49.58 -4.23
N ALA A 5 17.25 49.13 -4.97
CA ALA A 5 17.19 47.89 -5.76
C ALA A 5 17.69 46.65 -5.00
N LEU A 6 18.52 46.82 -3.96
CA LEU A 6 19.12 45.70 -3.22
C LEU A 6 18.16 45.12 -2.17
N ILE A 7 17.33 45.95 -1.54
CA ILE A 7 16.39 45.53 -0.48
C ILE A 7 15.22 44.74 -1.08
N THR A 8 14.76 45.10 -2.28
CA THR A 8 13.65 44.41 -2.98
C THR A 8 14.06 43.02 -3.46
N VAL A 9 15.32 42.84 -3.87
CA VAL A 9 15.84 41.53 -4.29
C VAL A 9 15.99 40.59 -3.10
N ILE A 10 16.48 41.07 -1.95
CA ILE A 10 16.61 40.26 -0.73
C ILE A 10 15.23 39.84 -0.20
N GLY A 11 14.22 40.73 -0.23
CA GLY A 11 12.84 40.41 0.16
C GLY A 11 12.17 39.38 -0.77
N LEU A 12 12.42 39.46 -2.08
CA LEU A 12 11.93 38.45 -3.04
C LEU A 12 12.55 37.07 -2.79
N LEU A 13 13.86 37.01 -2.51
CA LEU A 13 14.55 35.74 -2.27
C LEU A 13 14.07 35.06 -0.98
N ALA A 14 13.81 35.84 0.08
CA ALA A 14 13.23 35.34 1.32
C ALA A 14 11.78 34.82 1.14
N ALA A 15 10.95 35.53 0.38
CA ALA A 15 9.58 35.09 0.08
C ALA A 15 9.54 33.84 -0.81
N CYS A 16 10.42 33.75 -1.83
CA CYS A 16 10.57 32.57 -2.67
C CYS A 16 11.08 31.36 -1.87
N SER A 17 12.01 31.58 -0.94
CA SER A 17 12.48 30.57 0.00
C SER A 17 11.33 29.99 0.83
N GLN A 18 10.54 30.87 1.48
CA GLN A 18 9.45 30.44 2.34
C GLN A 18 8.36 29.68 1.57
N LYS A 19 8.09 30.10 0.33
CA LYS A 19 7.14 29.44 -0.56
C LYS A 19 7.57 28.03 -0.97
N ALA A 20 8.86 27.86 -1.32
CA ALA A 20 9.41 26.55 -1.62
C ALA A 20 9.38 25.62 -0.39
N GLU A 21 9.79 26.12 0.78
CA GLU A 21 9.70 25.39 2.04
C GLU A 21 8.26 25.00 2.39
N THR A 22 7.28 25.86 2.10
CA THR A 22 5.87 25.52 2.33
C THR A 22 5.39 24.41 1.39
N LEU A 23 5.78 24.44 0.12
CA LEU A 23 5.45 23.37 -0.84
C LEU A 23 6.06 22.02 -0.44
N LYS A 24 7.25 22.02 0.18
CA LYS A 24 7.88 20.81 0.72
C LYS A 24 6.96 20.07 1.70
N LEU A 25 6.13 20.78 2.46
CA LEU A 25 5.18 20.15 3.37
C LEU A 25 4.16 19.26 2.64
N SER A 26 3.60 19.74 1.51
CA SER A 26 2.70 18.92 0.68
C SER A 26 3.43 17.78 -0.03
N VAL A 27 4.69 17.99 -0.43
CA VAL A 27 5.55 16.92 -0.96
C VAL A 27 5.77 15.84 0.10
N THR A 28 6.06 16.22 1.33
CA THR A 28 6.21 15.29 2.47
C THR A 28 4.92 14.56 2.78
N GLN A 29 3.76 15.24 2.80
CA GLN A 29 2.46 14.59 3.00
C GLN A 29 2.20 13.51 1.94
N PHE A 30 2.45 13.84 0.66
CA PHE A 30 2.31 12.90 -0.44
C PHE A 30 3.30 11.73 -0.34
N GLY A 31 4.57 12.02 -0.03
CA GLY A 31 5.62 11.00 0.15
C GLY A 31 5.27 10.02 1.27
N THR A 32 4.89 10.52 2.45
CA THR A 32 4.47 9.70 3.59
C THR A 32 3.27 8.83 3.25
N ALA A 33 2.24 9.40 2.61
CA ALA A 33 1.06 8.62 2.21
C ALA A 33 1.39 7.55 1.16
N THR A 34 2.34 7.81 0.28
CA THR A 34 2.78 6.83 -0.73
C THR A 34 3.55 5.67 -0.11
N GLU A 35 4.44 5.96 0.85
CA GLU A 35 5.14 4.88 1.58
C GLU A 35 4.14 4.02 2.37
N ALA A 36 3.16 4.62 3.05
CA ALA A 36 2.09 3.88 3.73
C ALA A 36 1.30 2.99 2.75
N ALA A 37 0.97 3.50 1.55
CA ALA A 37 0.30 2.71 0.52
C ALA A 37 1.14 1.51 0.06
N PHE A 38 2.46 1.68 -0.10
CA PHE A 38 3.34 0.57 -0.49
C PHE A 38 3.59 -0.43 0.63
N ASP A 39 3.62 0.01 1.89
CA ASP A 39 3.69 -0.89 3.05
C ASP A 39 2.45 -1.78 3.11
N GLU A 40 1.26 -1.21 2.95
CA GLU A 40 0.00 -1.97 2.88
C GLU A 40 -0.04 -2.90 1.65
N TYR A 41 0.51 -2.45 0.51
CA TYR A 41 0.55 -3.29 -0.69
C TYR A 41 1.44 -4.52 -0.49
N ASP A 42 2.60 -4.33 0.13
CA ASP A 42 3.53 -5.40 0.46
C ASP A 42 2.95 -6.36 1.50
N ALA A 43 2.26 -5.83 2.51
CA ALA A 43 1.56 -6.62 3.52
C ALA A 43 0.43 -7.47 2.89
N ALA A 44 -0.37 -6.88 1.99
CA ALA A 44 -1.44 -7.58 1.27
C ALA A 44 -0.88 -8.71 0.39
N TYR A 45 0.20 -8.44 -0.34
CA TYR A 45 0.88 -9.44 -1.17
C TYR A 45 1.48 -10.57 -0.32
N SER A 46 2.21 -10.24 0.74
CA SER A 46 2.83 -11.23 1.62
C SER A 46 1.78 -12.12 2.30
N THR A 47 0.67 -11.52 2.76
CA THR A 47 -0.42 -12.25 3.41
C THR A 47 -1.18 -13.16 2.44
N GLN A 48 -1.13 -12.88 1.13
CA GLN A 48 -1.72 -13.72 0.09
C GLN A 48 -1.27 -15.19 0.18
N PHE A 49 -0.01 -15.39 0.57
CA PHE A 49 0.65 -16.70 0.61
C PHE A 49 0.92 -17.20 2.03
N ALA A 50 0.62 -16.40 3.04
CA ALA A 50 0.80 -16.80 4.43
C ALA A 50 -0.24 -17.87 4.84
N ALA A 51 0.22 -18.89 5.57
CA ALA A 51 -0.65 -19.89 6.19
C ALA A 51 -1.56 -19.26 7.27
N PHE A 52 -2.46 -20.05 7.85
CA PHE A 52 -3.15 -19.63 9.07
C PHE A 52 -2.15 -19.50 10.22
N PRO A 53 -2.21 -18.42 11.03
CA PRO A 53 -1.37 -18.32 12.21
C PRO A 53 -1.70 -19.47 13.17
N LYS A 54 -0.67 -20.23 13.55
CA LYS A 54 -0.76 -21.34 14.51
C LYS A 54 -0.20 -20.87 15.86
N SER A 55 -0.80 -21.32 16.97
CA SER A 55 -0.19 -21.10 18.29
C SER A 55 1.10 -21.93 18.43
N GLU A 56 2.02 -21.52 19.30
CA GLU A 56 3.25 -22.29 19.54
C GLU A 56 2.97 -23.75 19.91
N ASN A 57 1.94 -24.00 20.72
CA ASN A 57 1.51 -25.35 21.06
C ASN A 57 1.01 -26.13 19.83
N ALA A 58 0.25 -25.49 18.94
CA ALA A 58 -0.22 -26.12 17.71
C ALA A 58 0.95 -26.45 16.76
N GLN A 59 1.88 -25.50 16.56
CA GLN A 59 3.09 -25.71 15.75
C GLN A 59 3.94 -26.86 16.31
N ARG A 60 4.17 -26.89 17.63
CA ARG A 60 4.93 -27.96 18.28
C ARG A 60 4.24 -29.32 18.10
N ASN A 61 2.92 -29.38 18.31
CA ASN A 61 2.18 -30.64 18.19
C ASN A 61 2.17 -31.16 16.75
N GLU A 62 2.02 -30.27 15.77
CA GLU A 62 2.11 -30.61 14.35
C GLU A 62 3.52 -31.09 13.98
N PHE A 63 4.58 -30.40 14.39
CA PHE A 63 5.95 -30.84 14.17
C PHE A 63 6.19 -32.24 14.77
N VAL A 64 5.75 -32.49 16.01
CA VAL A 64 5.89 -33.80 16.66
C VAL A 64 5.12 -34.87 15.89
N SER A 65 3.90 -34.58 15.45
CA SER A 65 3.09 -35.49 14.62
C SER A 65 3.76 -35.80 13.29
N ASN A 66 4.27 -34.77 12.60
CA ASN A 66 4.97 -34.89 11.33
C ASN A 66 6.25 -35.72 11.48
N MET A 67 7.04 -35.48 12.53
CA MET A 67 8.24 -36.26 12.84
C MET A 67 7.91 -37.73 13.16
N ALA A 68 6.79 -38.00 13.84
CA ALA A 68 6.36 -39.38 14.10
C ALA A 68 5.96 -40.12 12.82
N ALA A 69 5.39 -39.42 11.84
CA ALA A 69 5.00 -39.99 10.54
C ALA A 69 6.15 -40.00 9.51
N PHE A 70 7.17 -39.17 9.68
CA PHE A 70 8.26 -39.02 8.73
C PHE A 70 9.25 -40.18 8.79
N THR A 71 9.36 -40.92 7.69
CA THR A 71 10.22 -42.11 7.58
C THR A 71 11.57 -41.83 6.89
N GLY A 72 11.79 -40.59 6.43
CA GLY A 72 13.00 -40.19 5.72
C GLY A 72 14.10 -39.64 6.63
N GLN A 73 15.21 -39.22 6.00
CA GLN A 73 16.27 -38.48 6.70
C GLN A 73 15.89 -37.00 6.81
N VAL A 74 16.03 -36.42 8.01
CA VAL A 74 15.86 -34.98 8.21
C VAL A 74 17.04 -34.25 7.57
N THR A 75 16.74 -33.24 6.76
CA THR A 75 17.71 -32.43 6.03
C THR A 75 17.35 -30.95 6.13
N PRO A 76 18.29 -30.02 5.89
CA PRO A 76 17.97 -28.60 5.81
C PRO A 76 16.87 -28.26 4.80
N ALA A 77 16.71 -29.07 3.74
CA ALA A 77 15.71 -28.83 2.70
C ALA A 77 14.27 -29.21 3.11
N ASN A 78 14.10 -30.09 4.12
CA ASN A 78 12.78 -30.58 4.53
C ASN A 78 12.34 -30.14 5.93
N ILE A 79 13.25 -29.61 6.75
CA ILE A 79 12.92 -29.22 8.13
C ILE A 79 11.79 -28.18 8.19
N ASP A 80 11.80 -27.19 7.30
CA ASP A 80 10.74 -26.16 7.27
C ASP A 80 9.38 -26.76 6.89
N THR A 81 9.36 -27.76 6.00
CA THR A 81 8.13 -28.47 5.64
C THR A 81 7.65 -29.41 6.75
N LEU A 82 8.56 -29.93 7.57
CA LEU A 82 8.19 -30.72 8.75
C LEU A 82 7.65 -29.83 9.88
N LEU A 83 8.14 -28.60 9.97
CA LEU A 83 7.67 -27.59 10.92
C LEU A 83 6.31 -27.00 10.52
N ASP A 84 6.12 -26.70 9.23
CA ASP A 84 4.85 -26.20 8.70
C ASP A 84 4.60 -26.72 7.26
N PRO A 85 3.86 -27.83 7.12
CA PRO A 85 3.58 -28.41 5.80
C PRO A 85 2.59 -27.57 4.98
N ASP A 86 1.80 -26.71 5.64
CA ASP A 86 0.83 -25.82 4.99
C ASP A 86 1.46 -24.54 4.45
N ALA A 87 2.74 -24.28 4.75
CA ALA A 87 3.46 -23.12 4.26
C ALA A 87 3.60 -23.21 2.73
N VAL A 88 2.86 -22.35 2.01
CA VAL A 88 3.02 -22.20 0.57
C VAL A 88 4.43 -21.66 0.27
N LYS A 89 5.23 -22.47 -0.42
CA LYS A 89 6.52 -22.03 -0.96
C LYS A 89 6.28 -21.22 -2.23
N ILE A 90 6.29 -19.89 -2.11
CA ILE A 90 6.40 -19.01 -3.28
C ILE A 90 7.75 -19.30 -3.95
N SER A 91 7.76 -19.36 -5.28
CA SER A 91 9.03 -19.41 -6.01
C SER A 91 9.89 -18.20 -5.62
N PRO A 92 11.15 -18.38 -5.20
CA PRO A 92 12.04 -17.27 -4.85
C PRO A 92 12.08 -16.20 -5.94
N ASN A 93 12.06 -16.60 -7.21
CA ASN A 93 12.06 -15.67 -8.35
C ASN A 93 10.84 -14.73 -8.35
N ILE A 94 9.64 -15.23 -8.00
CA ILE A 94 8.42 -14.42 -7.97
C ILE A 94 8.49 -13.40 -6.82
N GLN A 95 8.97 -13.84 -5.65
CA GLN A 95 9.19 -12.95 -4.51
C GLN A 95 10.24 -11.88 -4.82
N ASP A 96 11.33 -12.25 -5.50
CA ASP A 96 12.39 -11.32 -5.88
C ASP A 96 11.91 -10.28 -6.91
N GLU A 97 11.11 -10.70 -7.90
CA GLU A 97 10.48 -9.80 -8.88
C GLU A 97 9.52 -8.81 -8.22
N TRP A 98 8.71 -9.27 -7.27
CA TRP A 98 7.83 -8.41 -6.47
C TRP A 98 8.63 -7.39 -5.66
N ASN A 99 9.63 -7.85 -4.90
CA ASN A 99 10.50 -6.99 -4.09
C ASN A 99 11.27 -5.99 -4.96
N ALA A 100 11.69 -6.38 -6.17
CA ALA A 100 12.32 -5.48 -7.13
C ALA A 100 11.34 -4.40 -7.62
N THR A 101 10.10 -4.80 -7.93
CA THR A 101 9.04 -3.88 -8.37
C THR A 101 8.73 -2.84 -7.29
N LEU A 102 8.49 -3.26 -6.04
CA LEU A 102 8.23 -2.34 -4.93
C LEU A 102 9.41 -1.41 -4.65
N ARG A 103 10.66 -1.92 -4.67
CA ARG A 103 11.85 -1.08 -4.52
C ARG A 103 11.96 -0.05 -5.63
N GLN A 104 11.65 -0.43 -6.86
CA GLN A 104 11.66 0.49 -8.00
C GLN A 104 10.58 1.56 -7.88
N LEU A 105 9.38 1.20 -7.39
CA LEU A 105 8.33 2.18 -7.09
C LEU A 105 8.80 3.15 -6.01
N ARG A 106 9.14 2.67 -4.81
CA ARG A 106 9.67 3.50 -3.70
C ARG A 106 10.79 4.43 -4.16
N SER A 107 11.76 3.90 -4.89
CA SER A 107 12.86 4.70 -5.43
C SER A 107 12.41 5.84 -6.35
N GLN A 108 11.37 5.66 -7.17
CA GLN A 108 10.87 6.74 -8.03
C GLN A 108 10.23 7.87 -7.21
N TYR A 109 9.45 7.56 -6.16
CA TYR A 109 8.85 8.59 -5.30
C TYR A 109 9.88 9.28 -4.43
N GLN A 110 10.85 8.53 -3.88
CA GLN A 110 11.95 9.10 -3.11
C GLN A 110 12.82 10.02 -3.97
N GLN A 111 13.09 9.66 -5.23
CA GLN A 111 13.77 10.55 -6.17
C GLN A 111 12.97 11.83 -6.45
N PHE A 112 11.64 11.73 -6.57
CA PHE A 112 10.79 12.90 -6.71
C PHE A 112 10.85 13.81 -5.47
N VAL A 113 10.72 13.25 -4.26
CA VAL A 113 10.83 14.00 -3.00
C VAL A 113 12.21 14.68 -2.88
N ALA A 114 13.28 13.97 -3.24
CA ALA A 114 14.65 14.48 -3.19
C ALA A 114 14.92 15.66 -4.12
N ILE A 115 14.10 15.88 -5.17
CA ILE A 115 14.16 17.11 -5.97
C ILE A 115 13.96 18.33 -5.06
N PHE A 116 13.05 18.22 -4.09
CA PHE A 116 12.68 19.31 -3.20
C PHE A 116 13.63 19.46 -2.01
N ASP A 117 14.29 18.39 -1.56
CA ASP A 117 15.35 18.49 -0.54
C ASP A 117 16.52 19.38 -1.00
N ASN A 118 16.80 19.35 -2.30
CA ASN A 118 17.88 20.11 -2.93
C ASN A 118 17.47 21.54 -3.38
N ILE A 119 16.20 21.93 -3.18
CA ILE A 119 15.78 23.32 -3.41
C ILE A 119 16.28 24.14 -2.23
N GLU A 120 17.45 24.77 -2.39
CA GLU A 120 18.00 25.72 -1.42
C GLU A 120 17.06 26.89 -1.20
N ALA A 121 16.89 27.22 0.08
CA ALA A 121 16.23 28.41 0.59
C ALA A 121 16.74 29.68 -0.11
N GLY A 122 16.00 30.15 -1.13
CA GLY A 122 16.21 31.45 -1.74
C GLY A 122 16.90 31.47 -3.10
N SER A 123 17.09 30.34 -3.80
CA SER A 123 17.57 30.40 -5.19
C SER A 123 16.43 30.71 -6.18
N ALA A 124 16.68 31.58 -7.16
CA ALA A 124 15.80 31.77 -8.32
C ALA A 124 15.60 30.46 -9.14
N LEU A 125 16.43 29.45 -8.87
CA LEU A 125 16.38 28.11 -9.47
C LEU A 125 15.29 27.22 -8.87
N GLY A 126 14.79 27.54 -7.66
CA GLY A 126 13.75 26.75 -6.99
C GLY A 126 12.44 26.68 -7.77
N ALA A 127 12.01 27.77 -8.41
CA ALA A 127 10.80 27.75 -9.23
C ALA A 127 10.93 26.87 -10.47
N SER A 128 12.10 26.84 -11.11
CA SER A 128 12.37 25.97 -12.25
C SER A 128 12.37 24.50 -11.84
N ALA A 129 12.98 24.17 -10.69
CA ALA A 129 12.98 22.81 -10.16
C ALA A 129 11.56 22.31 -9.83
N VAL A 130 10.72 23.18 -9.22
CA VAL A 130 9.31 22.87 -8.98
C VAL A 130 8.55 22.61 -10.27
N THR A 131 8.67 23.47 -11.28
CA THR A 131 7.97 23.27 -12.56
C THR A 131 8.47 22.02 -13.29
N GLN A 132 9.76 21.72 -13.23
CA GLN A 132 10.35 20.53 -13.86
C GLN A 132 9.96 19.22 -13.16
N SER A 133 9.55 19.26 -11.89
CA SER A 133 9.07 18.07 -11.18
C SER A 133 7.62 17.71 -11.54
N GLY A 134 6.85 18.62 -12.14
CA GLY A 134 5.46 18.41 -12.55
C GLY A 134 5.25 17.16 -13.42
N PRO A 135 5.97 17.00 -14.55
CA PRO A 135 5.84 15.79 -15.39
C PRO A 135 6.26 14.49 -14.68
N ILE A 136 7.17 14.57 -13.70
CA ILE A 136 7.57 13.41 -12.89
C ILE A 136 6.41 13.01 -11.98
N LEU A 137 5.81 13.98 -11.28
CA LEU A 137 4.64 13.73 -10.43
C LEU A 137 3.45 13.20 -11.22
N GLU A 138 3.19 13.74 -12.41
CA GLU A 138 2.10 13.27 -13.28
C GLU A 138 2.22 11.78 -13.58
N LYS A 139 3.43 11.32 -13.96
CA LYS A 139 3.71 9.90 -14.19
C LYS A 139 3.50 9.07 -12.93
N LEU A 140 4.03 9.52 -11.80
CA LEU A 140 3.89 8.83 -10.51
C LEU A 140 2.42 8.72 -10.07
N ARG A 141 1.63 9.76 -10.31
CA ARG A 141 0.19 9.73 -10.03
C ARG A 141 -0.54 8.75 -10.93
N ALA A 142 -0.20 8.70 -12.21
CA ALA A 142 -0.80 7.74 -13.15
C ALA A 142 -0.52 6.29 -12.69
N GLN A 143 0.70 6.01 -12.24
CA GLN A 143 1.06 4.71 -11.65
C GLN A 143 0.22 4.38 -10.41
N LEU A 144 0.09 5.32 -9.45
CA LEU A 144 -0.76 5.12 -8.27
C LEU A 144 -2.22 4.87 -8.66
N ALA A 145 -2.77 5.65 -9.58
CA ALA A 145 -4.15 5.50 -10.02
C ALA A 145 -4.40 4.13 -10.68
N THR A 146 -3.47 3.65 -11.51
CA THR A 146 -3.54 2.31 -12.10
C THR A 146 -3.51 1.22 -11.03
N ILE A 147 -2.52 1.25 -10.12
CA ILE A 147 -2.41 0.27 -9.03
C ILE A 147 -3.68 0.28 -8.16
N THR A 148 -4.16 1.47 -7.79
CA THR A 148 -5.37 1.64 -6.97
C THR A 148 -6.60 1.05 -7.67
N GLY A 149 -6.78 1.35 -8.96
CA GLY A 149 -7.92 0.86 -9.74
C GLY A 149 -7.88 -0.65 -9.96
N ASP A 150 -6.70 -1.21 -10.22
CA ASP A 150 -6.52 -2.66 -10.38
C ASP A 150 -6.78 -3.39 -9.06
N PHE A 151 -6.27 -2.86 -7.95
CA PHE A 151 -6.51 -3.41 -6.62
C PHE A 151 -8.00 -3.31 -6.21
N ALA A 152 -8.68 -2.21 -6.55
CA ALA A 152 -10.11 -2.05 -6.27
C ALA A 152 -10.96 -3.09 -7.00
N ARG A 153 -10.63 -3.40 -8.27
CA ARG A 153 -11.35 -4.38 -9.09
C ARG A 153 -10.98 -5.82 -8.75
N ASN A 154 -9.70 -6.08 -8.50
CA ASN A 154 -9.13 -7.40 -8.34
C ASN A 154 -8.25 -7.45 -7.08
N PRO A 155 -8.85 -7.33 -5.87
CA PRO A 155 -8.07 -7.40 -4.64
C PRO A 155 -7.43 -8.79 -4.48
N PRO A 156 -6.23 -8.87 -3.89
CA PRO A 156 -5.62 -10.14 -3.52
C PRO A 156 -6.54 -10.96 -2.59
N LYS A 157 -6.37 -12.28 -2.63
CA LYS A 157 -7.10 -13.24 -1.80
C LYS A 157 -6.11 -14.09 -1.03
N PHE A 158 -6.43 -14.55 0.17
CA PHE A 158 -5.51 -15.38 0.96
C PHE A 158 -5.45 -16.81 0.40
N LEU A 159 -4.69 -16.99 -0.68
CA LEU A 159 -4.63 -18.21 -1.49
C LEU A 159 -4.22 -19.42 -0.66
N SER A 160 -3.19 -19.30 0.18
CA SER A 160 -2.75 -20.39 1.05
C SER A 160 -3.87 -20.84 1.99
N ARG A 161 -4.49 -19.89 2.69
CA ARG A 161 -5.58 -20.14 3.65
C ARG A 161 -6.82 -20.73 2.98
N ARG A 162 -7.17 -20.24 1.78
CA ARG A 162 -8.27 -20.79 0.97
C ARG A 162 -8.00 -22.25 0.61
N SER A 163 -6.78 -22.57 0.15
CA SER A 163 -6.38 -23.94 -0.17
C SER A 163 -6.47 -24.86 1.06
N THR A 164 -6.01 -24.41 2.23
CA THR A 164 -6.16 -25.14 3.49
C THR A 164 -7.64 -25.43 3.80
N LEU A 165 -8.52 -24.42 3.74
CA LEU A 165 -9.95 -24.64 4.00
C LEU A 165 -10.59 -25.58 2.95
N ILE A 166 -10.20 -25.50 1.68
CA ILE A 166 -10.69 -26.44 0.65
C ILE A 166 -10.25 -27.87 0.96
N ALA A 167 -9.00 -28.07 1.40
CA ALA A 167 -8.51 -29.37 1.82
C ALA A 167 -9.27 -29.89 3.04
N GLU A 168 -9.46 -29.06 4.08
CA GLU A 168 -10.28 -29.39 5.26
C GLU A 168 -11.69 -29.87 4.86
N LEU A 169 -12.36 -29.13 3.96
CA LEU A 169 -13.71 -29.50 3.50
C LEU A 169 -13.73 -30.86 2.78
N ASN A 170 -12.71 -31.13 1.97
CA ASN A 170 -12.59 -32.42 1.29
C ASN A 170 -12.36 -33.58 2.27
N THR A 171 -11.67 -33.35 3.39
CA THR A 171 -11.52 -34.33 4.47
C THR A 171 -12.86 -34.59 5.16
N ILE A 172 -13.59 -33.54 5.57
CA ILE A 172 -14.93 -33.67 6.20
C ILE A 172 -15.90 -34.46 5.32
N ARG A 173 -15.78 -34.32 3.98
CA ARG A 173 -16.60 -35.05 3.00
C ARG A 173 -16.19 -36.52 2.81
N LYS A 174 -14.92 -36.86 3.03
CA LYS A 174 -14.37 -38.21 2.85
C LYS A 174 -14.48 -39.04 4.11
N ASP A 175 -14.41 -38.41 5.27
CA ASP A 175 -14.61 -39.06 6.55
C ASP A 175 -16.06 -39.53 6.59
N ASP A 176 -16.23 -40.85 6.45
CA ASP A 176 -17.50 -41.55 6.62
C ASP A 176 -17.81 -41.59 8.12
N VAL A 177 -18.06 -40.40 8.67
CA VAL A 177 -18.42 -40.25 10.07
C VAL A 177 -19.80 -40.89 10.21
N ASN A 178 -19.86 -42.07 10.85
CA ASN A 178 -21.10 -42.80 11.14
C ASN A 178 -22.08 -42.04 12.07
N GLU A 179 -21.83 -40.76 12.32
CA GLU A 179 -22.61 -39.84 13.15
C GLU A 179 -22.92 -38.56 12.36
N PRO A 180 -24.12 -38.46 11.73
CA PRO A 180 -24.52 -37.31 10.93
C PRO A 180 -24.49 -35.97 11.69
N GLU A 181 -24.69 -36.01 13.01
CA GLU A 181 -24.66 -34.83 13.89
C GLU A 181 -23.24 -34.24 14.00
N ALA A 182 -22.22 -35.08 14.12
CA ALA A 182 -20.82 -34.65 14.13
C ALA A 182 -20.41 -34.06 12.77
N GLN A 183 -20.86 -34.66 11.67
CA GLN A 183 -20.59 -34.14 10.33
C GLN A 183 -21.22 -32.76 10.10
N ASN A 184 -22.46 -32.54 10.55
CA ASN A 184 -23.10 -31.22 10.50
C ASN A 184 -22.33 -30.17 11.31
N LEU A 185 -21.85 -30.52 12.50
CA LEU A 185 -21.03 -29.61 13.32
C LEU A 185 -19.73 -29.22 12.59
N TYR A 186 -19.04 -30.17 11.96
CA TYR A 186 -17.83 -29.88 11.19
C TYR A 186 -18.10 -28.93 10.01
N TYR A 187 -19.21 -29.09 9.29
CA TYR A 187 -19.59 -28.14 8.24
C TYR A 187 -19.87 -26.73 8.79
N GLN A 188 -20.52 -26.62 9.95
CA GLN A 188 -20.76 -25.32 10.57
C GLN A 188 -19.48 -24.62 11.00
N ILE A 189 -18.54 -25.36 11.60
CA ILE A 189 -17.22 -24.83 11.98
C ILE A 189 -16.47 -24.37 10.73
N TRP A 190 -16.44 -25.20 9.67
CA TRP A 190 -15.80 -24.85 8.42
C TRP A 190 -16.41 -23.59 7.79
N TRP A 191 -17.74 -23.49 7.77
CA TRP A 191 -18.44 -22.32 7.23
C TRP A 191 -18.09 -21.04 7.98
N GLN A 192 -17.97 -21.12 9.31
CA GLN A 192 -17.54 -19.99 10.12
C GLN A 192 -16.11 -19.55 9.76
N LYS A 193 -15.16 -20.50 9.70
CA LYS A 193 -13.77 -20.20 9.26
C LYS A 193 -13.73 -19.54 7.88
N TRP A 194 -14.55 -20.02 6.94
CA TRP A 194 -14.64 -19.44 5.59
C TRP A 194 -15.15 -18.01 5.63
N ARG A 195 -16.21 -17.73 6.40
CA ARG A 195 -16.74 -16.37 6.57
C ARG A 195 -15.73 -15.43 7.20
N ASP A 196 -15.00 -15.88 8.20
CA ASP A 196 -13.96 -15.09 8.87
C ASP A 196 -12.81 -14.77 7.90
N LEU A 197 -12.43 -15.74 7.05
CA LEU A 197 -11.45 -15.53 6.00
C LEU A 197 -11.89 -14.45 5.00
N ILE A 198 -13.13 -14.52 4.52
CA ILE A 198 -13.70 -13.50 3.61
C ILE A 198 -13.77 -12.12 4.29
N ALA A 199 -14.10 -12.07 5.59
CA ALA A 199 -14.11 -10.81 6.34
C ALA A 199 -12.69 -10.21 6.43
N ALA A 200 -11.69 -11.02 6.72
CA ALA A 200 -10.29 -10.59 6.78
C ALA A 200 -9.77 -10.13 5.40
N GLU A 201 -10.13 -10.81 4.31
CA GLU A 201 -9.81 -10.35 2.93
C GLU A 201 -10.41 -8.95 2.65
N LYS A 202 -11.64 -8.68 3.11
CA LYS A 202 -12.28 -7.36 2.97
C LYS A 202 -11.61 -6.28 3.81
N ILE A 203 -11.15 -6.61 5.02
CA ILE A 203 -10.42 -5.68 5.89
C ILE A 203 -9.11 -5.28 5.21
N MET A 204 -8.31 -6.28 4.77
CA MET A 204 -7.09 -6.03 4.01
C MET A 204 -7.36 -5.15 2.78
N GLN A 205 -8.38 -5.47 1.98
CA GLN A 205 -8.74 -4.64 0.83
C GLN A 205 -9.05 -3.20 1.24
N THR A 206 -9.81 -3.01 2.31
CA THR A 206 -10.25 -1.70 2.80
C THR A 206 -9.06 -0.86 3.26
N GLU A 207 -8.16 -1.45 4.05
CA GLU A 207 -6.98 -0.77 4.60
C GLU A 207 -6.02 -0.37 3.48
N THR A 208 -5.69 -1.30 2.57
CA THR A 208 -4.82 -0.99 1.44
C THR A 208 -5.43 0.07 0.50
N LEU A 209 -6.71 -0.02 0.15
CA LEU A 209 -7.36 0.98 -0.72
C LEU A 209 -7.37 2.38 -0.09
N ARG A 210 -7.54 2.47 1.23
CA ARG A 210 -7.54 3.75 1.94
C ARG A 210 -6.22 4.48 1.80
N GLU A 211 -5.10 3.78 1.97
CA GLU A 211 -3.78 4.39 1.82
C GLU A 211 -3.49 4.79 0.36
N PHE A 212 -3.81 3.90 -0.59
CA PHE A 212 -3.64 4.20 -2.01
C PHE A 212 -4.48 5.38 -2.50
N LEU A 213 -5.73 5.49 -2.03
CA LEU A 213 -6.60 6.63 -2.34
C LEU A 213 -6.08 7.91 -1.71
N THR A 214 -5.60 7.85 -0.46
CA THR A 214 -4.98 8.99 0.22
C THR A 214 -3.77 9.49 -0.57
N ALA A 215 -2.84 8.60 -0.93
CA ALA A 215 -1.68 8.93 -1.75
C ALA A 215 -2.07 9.53 -3.11
N THR A 216 -3.03 8.92 -3.80
CA THR A 216 -3.51 9.40 -5.11
C THR A 216 -4.10 10.81 -5.02
N LYS A 217 -4.96 11.07 -4.03
CA LYS A 217 -5.65 12.36 -3.88
C LYS A 217 -4.71 13.46 -3.40
N LEU A 218 -3.76 13.15 -2.51
CA LEU A 218 -2.70 14.08 -2.12
C LEU A 218 -1.77 14.41 -3.28
N GLY A 219 -1.40 13.41 -4.10
CA GLY A 219 -0.68 13.63 -5.34
C GLY A 219 -1.45 14.56 -6.29
N ASN A 220 -2.79 14.40 -6.35
CA ASN A 220 -3.64 15.29 -7.14
C ASN A 220 -3.56 16.75 -6.68
N SER A 221 -3.68 16.98 -5.37
CA SER A 221 -3.52 18.30 -4.77
C SER A 221 -2.13 18.88 -5.03
N LEU A 222 -1.07 18.09 -4.83
CA LEU A 222 0.31 18.53 -5.04
C LEU A 222 0.58 18.96 -6.49
N GLN A 223 0.04 18.24 -7.47
CA GLN A 223 0.17 18.64 -8.88
C GLN A 223 -0.44 20.03 -9.13
N VAL A 224 -1.64 20.29 -8.59
CA VAL A 224 -2.30 21.60 -8.73
C VAL A 224 -1.42 22.70 -8.13
N GLN A 225 -0.75 22.41 -7.00
CA GLN A 225 0.19 23.34 -6.39
C GLN A 225 1.43 23.57 -7.27
N ILE A 226 1.99 22.54 -7.87
CA ILE A 226 3.13 22.62 -8.78
C ILE A 226 2.78 23.40 -10.05
N ASP A 227 1.65 23.07 -10.69
CA ASP A 227 1.19 23.70 -11.93
C ASP A 227 0.91 25.20 -11.75
N ASN A 228 0.41 25.56 -10.56
CA ASN A 228 0.10 26.95 -10.21
C ASN A 228 1.19 27.62 -9.38
N TYR A 229 2.35 26.97 -9.22
CA TYR A 229 3.37 27.41 -8.25
C TYR A 229 3.69 28.89 -8.41
N ALA A 230 3.92 29.39 -9.62
CA ALA A 230 4.23 30.81 -9.86
C ALA A 230 3.18 31.80 -9.31
N LYS A 231 1.90 31.41 -9.28
CA LYS A 231 0.76 32.26 -8.90
C LYS A 231 0.39 32.18 -7.42
N LEU A 232 0.76 31.09 -6.74
CA LEU A 232 0.41 30.87 -5.34
C LEU A 232 1.25 31.76 -4.42
N ASP A 233 0.67 32.28 -3.36
CA ASP A 233 1.44 32.86 -2.25
C ASP A 233 1.63 31.81 -1.14
N VAL A 234 2.37 32.19 -0.09
CA VAL A 234 2.64 31.30 1.06
C VAL A 234 1.33 30.91 1.77
N ALA A 235 0.36 31.82 1.87
CA ALA A 235 -0.90 31.57 2.55
C ALA A 235 -1.75 30.53 1.77
N ALA A 236 -1.78 30.62 0.45
CA ALA A 236 -2.46 29.64 -0.40
C ALA A 236 -1.81 28.25 -0.30
N LEU A 237 -0.48 28.16 -0.22
CA LEU A 237 0.21 26.89 -0.01
C LEU A 237 -0.05 26.29 1.38
N LEU A 238 -0.03 27.11 2.44
CA LEU A 238 -0.41 26.64 3.79
C LEU A 238 -1.85 26.13 3.82
N GLY A 239 -2.79 26.85 3.20
CA GLY A 239 -4.16 26.40 3.06
C GLY A 239 -4.28 25.08 2.29
N ALA A 240 -3.45 24.86 1.26
CA ALA A 240 -3.42 23.61 0.52
C ALA A 240 -2.88 22.43 1.35
N VAL A 241 -1.90 22.68 2.24
CA VAL A 241 -1.39 21.70 3.21
C VAL A 241 -2.49 21.29 4.20
N GLU A 242 -3.25 22.25 4.73
CA GLU A 242 -4.38 21.99 5.64
C GLU A 242 -5.54 21.23 4.96
N GLN A 243 -5.83 21.58 3.69
CA GLN A 243 -6.78 20.85 2.87
C GLN A 243 -6.31 19.41 2.63
N GLY A 244 -5.01 19.18 2.43
CA GLY A 244 -4.42 17.85 2.33
C GLY A 244 -4.68 17.00 3.58
N ILE A 245 -4.49 17.57 4.77
CA ILE A 245 -4.77 16.87 6.05
C ILE A 245 -6.25 16.52 6.15
N THR A 246 -7.13 17.47 5.84
CA THR A 246 -8.59 17.29 5.89
C THR A 246 -9.05 16.24 4.88
N LEU A 247 -8.45 16.23 3.70
CA LEU A 247 -8.72 15.25 2.66
C LEU A 247 -8.32 13.84 3.09
N ALA A 248 -7.12 13.68 3.68
CA ALA A 248 -6.68 12.41 4.21
C ALA A 248 -7.63 11.91 5.31
N ASP A 249 -8.00 12.76 6.27
CA ASP A 249 -8.96 12.43 7.33
C ASP A 249 -10.34 12.05 6.78
N HIS A 250 -10.81 12.72 5.73
CA HIS A 250 -12.05 12.36 5.05
C HIS A 250 -11.97 10.96 4.43
N ILE A 251 -10.90 10.66 3.69
CA ILE A 251 -10.69 9.33 3.07
C ILE A 251 -10.64 8.23 4.13
N HIS A 252 -10.04 8.51 5.29
CA HIS A 252 -10.00 7.56 6.40
C HIS A 252 -11.37 7.22 6.98
N LYS A 253 -12.37 8.09 6.77
CA LYS A 253 -13.76 7.91 7.22
C LYS A 253 -14.66 7.26 6.18
N LEU A 254 -14.18 7.08 4.94
CA LEU A 254 -14.95 6.42 3.89
C LEU A 254 -15.24 4.96 4.25
N SER A 255 -16.45 4.53 3.93
CA SER A 255 -16.86 3.14 4.02
C SER A 255 -16.10 2.28 2.98
N PRO A 256 -16.01 0.96 3.19
CA PRO A 256 -15.43 0.06 2.20
C PRO A 256 -16.04 0.18 0.80
N GLN A 257 -17.34 0.46 0.70
CA GLN A 257 -18.03 0.61 -0.58
C GLN A 257 -17.64 1.90 -1.29
N GLU A 258 -17.52 3.00 -0.55
CA GLU A 258 -17.05 4.27 -1.10
C GLU A 258 -15.60 4.18 -1.56
N LEU A 259 -14.72 3.52 -0.79
CA LEU A 259 -13.32 3.28 -1.17
C LEU A 259 -13.22 2.46 -2.48
N ILE A 260 -14.02 1.41 -2.62
CA ILE A 260 -14.05 0.62 -3.86
C ILE A 260 -14.53 1.49 -5.03
N ALA A 261 -15.64 2.22 -4.85
CA ALA A 261 -16.20 3.08 -5.89
C ALA A 261 -15.18 4.13 -6.36
N GLU A 262 -14.56 4.85 -5.42
CA GLU A 262 -13.52 5.82 -5.72
C GLU A 262 -12.33 5.18 -6.44
N GLY A 263 -11.82 4.05 -5.95
CA GLY A 263 -10.71 3.32 -6.56
C GLY A 263 -11.01 2.90 -8.01
N THR A 264 -12.19 2.35 -8.26
CA THR A 264 -12.60 1.94 -9.60
C THR A 264 -12.75 3.12 -10.58
N GLY A 265 -13.21 4.27 -10.10
CA GLY A 265 -13.42 5.48 -10.91
C GLY A 265 -12.13 6.20 -11.34
N LEU A 266 -10.99 5.91 -10.71
CA LEU A 266 -9.70 6.54 -11.04
C LEU A 266 -9.19 6.19 -12.43
N VAL A 267 -9.48 5.00 -12.95
CA VAL A 267 -8.98 4.57 -14.27
C VAL A 267 -9.96 4.91 -15.38
N GLU A 268 -11.26 5.03 -15.07
CA GLU A 268 -12.30 5.42 -16.05
C GLU A 268 -12.18 6.89 -16.48
N THR A 269 -11.58 7.73 -15.63
CA THR A 269 -11.31 9.15 -15.92
C THR A 269 -9.96 9.40 -16.61
N ALA A 270 -9.07 8.40 -16.68
CA ALA A 270 -7.76 8.51 -17.34
C ALA A 270 -7.79 8.11 -18.84
N THR A 271 -8.89 7.53 -19.31
CA THR A 271 -9.11 7.10 -20.71
C THR A 271 -10.02 8.04 -21.51
N GLN A 272 -10.43 9.18 -20.94
CA GLN A 272 -11.14 10.26 -21.64
C GLN A 272 -10.20 11.44 -21.86
#